data_AF-A0A7S2X1Z2-F1
#
_entry.id   AF-A0A7S2X1Z2-F1
#
_cell.length_a   1.000
_cell.length_b   1.000
_cell.length_c   1.000
_cell.angle_alpha   90.00
_cell.angle_beta   90.00
_cell.angle_gamma   90.00
#
_symmetry.space_group_name_H-M   'P 1'
#
loop_
_entity.id
_entity.type
_entity.pdbx_description
1 polymer ?
#
loop_
_entity_poly.entity_id
_entity_poly.type
_entity_poly.pdbx_seq_one_letter_code
_entity_poly.pdbx_strand_id
1 'polypeptide(L)'
;MRLGRWRKVCSAALRRSDARAVEASRTRDLHTGGAMKVFTSDWAHEKLPAGHKFPMDKYRLVREELETDLTLRGKVSVVRAPLITQEELEVVHCKGYVERVLRGNLTAKENRRIGFPWTKESVTRYRASAGGTL
;
A
#
# COMPACT_ATOMS: atom_id res chain seq x y z
N MET A 1 13.14 -9.07 15.83
CA MET A 1 13.21 -8.11 14.70
C MET A 1 13.31 -6.69 15.25
N ARG A 2 14.45 -6.01 15.11
CA ARG A 2 14.67 -4.66 15.70
C ARG A 2 13.94 -3.56 14.90
N LEU A 3 12.94 -2.93 15.52
CA LEU A 3 12.19 -1.75 15.05
C LEU A 3 13.02 -0.44 14.85
N GLY A 4 14.36 -0.50 14.93
CA GLY A 4 15.22 0.68 15.10
C GLY A 4 15.71 1.39 13.82
N ARG A 5 15.42 0.89 12.61
CA ARG A 5 16.10 1.39 11.39
C ARG A 5 15.35 2.44 10.58
N TRP A 6 14.06 2.67 10.84
CA TRP A 6 13.24 3.64 10.08
C TRP A 6 13.43 5.10 10.54
N ARG A 7 13.91 5.32 11.76
CA ARG A 7 14.14 6.66 12.34
C ARG A 7 15.18 7.52 11.59
N LYS A 8 16.07 6.93 10.79
CA LYS A 8 17.22 7.64 10.17
C LYS A 8 16.90 8.38 8.86
N VAL A 9 15.66 8.39 8.37
CA VAL A 9 15.26 9.19 7.18
C VAL A 9 14.58 10.50 7.59
N CYS A 10 14.20 10.62 8.86
CA CYS A 10 13.48 11.76 9.41
C CYS A 10 14.41 12.60 10.28
N SER A 11 14.73 13.83 9.84
CA SER A 11 15.13 14.89 10.77
C SER A 11 13.91 15.24 11.63
N ALA A 12 14.11 15.33 12.94
CA ALA A 12 13.05 15.29 13.94
C ALA A 12 12.04 16.44 13.82
N ALA A 13 10.78 16.07 13.58
CA ALA A 13 9.60 16.81 14.05
C ALA A 13 8.44 15.81 14.14
N LEU A 14 8.50 14.92 15.15
CA LEU A 14 7.37 14.08 15.54
C LEU A 14 6.26 15.00 16.04
N ARG A 15 5.34 15.40 15.16
CA ARG A 15 4.07 15.98 15.57
C ARG A 15 3.26 14.86 16.23
N ARG A 16 3.02 14.98 17.53
CA ARG A 16 1.91 14.29 18.19
C ARG A 16 0.62 14.94 17.68
N SER A 17 0.06 14.47 16.59
CA SER A 17 -1.29 14.84 16.18
C SER A 17 -2.24 13.72 16.56
N ASP A 18 -3.31 14.10 17.26
CA ASP A 18 -4.34 13.24 17.83
C ASP A 18 -4.81 12.14 16.87
N ALA A 19 -4.48 10.90 17.22
CA ALA A 19 -5.00 9.69 16.58
C ALA A 19 -6.54 9.57 16.62
N ARG A 20 -7.22 10.44 17.39
CA ARG A 20 -8.65 10.35 17.69
C ARG A 20 -9.59 10.78 16.56
N ALA A 21 -9.14 11.55 15.57
CA ALA A 21 -10.05 12.12 14.56
C ALA A 21 -10.29 11.22 13.33
N VAL A 22 -9.34 10.35 12.98
CA VAL A 22 -9.45 9.46 11.79
C VAL A 22 -10.21 8.17 12.11
N GLU A 23 -10.23 7.77 13.39
CA GLU A 23 -10.73 6.48 13.86
C GLU A 23 -12.28 6.36 13.85
N ALA A 24 -13.00 7.47 13.83
CA ALA A 24 -14.45 7.48 14.07
C ALA A 24 -15.34 7.11 12.86
N SER A 25 -14.83 7.13 11.63
CA SER A 25 -15.68 7.03 10.42
C SER A 25 -15.58 5.73 9.61
N ARG A 26 -14.61 4.84 9.85
CA ARG A 26 -14.31 3.76 8.88
C ARG A 26 -14.26 2.33 9.42
N THR A 27 -14.43 2.13 10.73
CA THR A 27 -14.29 0.81 11.37
C THR A 27 -15.59 0.04 11.58
N ARG A 28 -16.76 0.54 11.12
CA ARG A 28 -18.06 -0.08 11.46
C ARG A 28 -18.59 -1.18 10.52
N ASP A 29 -17.90 -1.52 9.44
CA ASP A 29 -18.43 -2.46 8.43
C ASP A 29 -17.54 -3.68 8.14
N LEU A 30 -16.75 -4.15 9.12
CA LEU A 30 -15.95 -5.36 8.91
C LEU A 30 -16.64 -6.65 9.39
N HIS A 31 -17.68 -6.61 10.24
CA HIS A 31 -18.16 -7.83 10.92
C HIS A 31 -19.68 -7.92 11.23
N THR A 32 -20.56 -7.32 10.44
CA THR A 32 -22.02 -7.47 10.66
C THR A 32 -22.72 -8.00 9.41
N GLY A 33 -22.91 -9.33 9.34
CA GLY A 33 -23.81 -10.01 8.38
C GLY A 33 -23.46 -9.97 6.89
N GLY A 34 -22.40 -9.26 6.47
CA GLY A 34 -21.99 -9.11 5.08
C GLY A 34 -20.71 -9.88 4.70
N ALA A 35 -20.49 -10.06 3.40
CA ALA A 35 -19.28 -10.66 2.85
C ALA A 35 -18.00 -9.93 3.29
N MET A 36 -16.97 -10.67 3.68
CA MET A 36 -15.65 -10.15 4.04
C MET A 36 -15.02 -9.46 2.83
N LYS A 37 -14.55 -8.22 3.00
CA LYS A 37 -13.84 -7.50 1.93
C LYS A 37 -12.41 -8.03 1.78
N VAL A 38 -12.01 -8.33 0.55
CA VAL A 38 -10.63 -8.68 0.19
C VAL A 38 -10.13 -7.65 -0.80
N PHE A 39 -9.15 -6.83 -0.39
CA PHE A 39 -8.60 -5.76 -1.21
C PHE A 39 -7.48 -6.26 -2.13
N THR A 40 -7.57 -5.93 -3.42
CA THR A 40 -6.54 -6.28 -4.42
C THR A 40 -5.90 -5.03 -5.02
N SER A 41 -4.59 -5.10 -5.24
CA SER A 41 -3.78 -4.03 -5.83
C SER A 41 -3.07 -4.47 -7.13
N ASP A 42 -3.48 -5.61 -7.71
CA ASP A 42 -2.94 -6.14 -8.96
C ASP A 42 -3.18 -5.23 -10.17
N TRP A 43 -4.19 -4.36 -10.09
CA TRP A 43 -4.44 -3.29 -11.06
C TRP A 43 -3.32 -2.24 -11.12
N ALA A 44 -2.54 -2.08 -10.05
CA ALA A 44 -1.40 -1.17 -9.97
C ALA A 44 -0.11 -1.89 -10.40
N HIS A 45 -0.16 -2.53 -11.56
CA HIS A 45 0.92 -3.38 -12.05
C HIS A 45 2.14 -2.57 -12.51
N GLU A 46 3.32 -2.95 -12.05
CA GLU A 46 4.60 -2.41 -12.51
C GLU A 46 5.14 -3.27 -13.66
N LYS A 47 5.47 -2.64 -14.80
CA LYS A 47 6.07 -3.34 -15.94
C LYS A 47 7.51 -3.72 -15.61
N LEU A 48 7.71 -4.98 -15.25
CA LEU A 48 9.04 -5.51 -15.00
C LEU A 48 9.74 -5.86 -16.32
N PRO A 49 11.08 -5.74 -16.39
CA PRO A 49 11.84 -6.17 -17.56
C PRO A 49 11.60 -7.66 -17.89
N ALA A 50 11.69 -8.00 -19.17
CA ALA A 50 11.62 -9.39 -19.61
C ALA A 50 12.68 -10.25 -18.88
N GLY A 51 12.31 -11.45 -18.45
CA GLY A 51 13.18 -12.36 -17.70
C GLY A 51 13.35 -12.03 -16.20
N HIS A 52 12.64 -11.04 -15.67
CA HIS A 52 12.64 -10.76 -14.24
C HIS A 52 12.03 -11.92 -13.43
N LYS A 53 12.63 -12.26 -12.27
CA LYS A 53 12.25 -13.43 -11.46
C LYS A 53 11.08 -13.21 -10.50
N PHE A 54 10.63 -11.97 -10.32
CA PHE A 54 9.53 -11.68 -9.40
C PHE A 54 8.18 -12.03 -10.04
N PRO A 55 7.38 -12.90 -9.43
CA PRO A 55 6.12 -13.38 -10.01
C PRO A 55 5.00 -12.35 -9.80
N MET A 56 4.97 -11.26 -10.58
CA MET A 56 3.91 -10.25 -10.46
C MET A 56 2.52 -10.81 -10.74
N ASP A 57 2.40 -11.73 -11.70
CA ASP A 57 1.12 -12.31 -12.10
C ASP A 57 0.39 -13.01 -10.95
N LYS A 58 1.10 -13.46 -9.91
CA LYS A 58 0.47 -14.16 -8.78
C LYS A 58 -0.64 -13.35 -8.12
N TYR A 59 -0.53 -12.01 -8.09
CA TYR A 59 -1.54 -11.17 -7.45
C TYR A 59 -2.85 -11.17 -8.23
N ARG A 60 -2.76 -11.11 -9.57
CA ARG A 60 -3.92 -11.23 -10.47
C ARG A 60 -4.52 -12.64 -10.42
N LEU A 61 -3.67 -13.67 -10.47
CA LEU A 61 -4.12 -15.06 -10.42
C LEU A 61 -4.84 -15.39 -9.11
N VAL A 62 -4.34 -14.91 -7.97
CA VAL A 62 -5.03 -15.08 -6.67
C VAL A 62 -6.36 -14.34 -6.65
N ARG A 63 -6.44 -13.13 -7.20
CA ARG A 63 -7.71 -12.41 -7.33
C ARG A 63 -8.72 -13.20 -8.15
N GLU A 64 -8.31 -13.67 -9.32
CA GLU A 64 -9.15 -14.44 -10.25
C GLU A 64 -9.65 -15.73 -9.58
N GLU A 65 -8.79 -16.46 -8.87
CA GLU A 65 -9.19 -17.67 -8.14
C GLU A 65 -10.23 -17.37 -7.04
N LEU A 66 -10.06 -16.27 -6.30
CA LEU A 66 -11.04 -15.86 -5.29
C LEU A 66 -12.40 -15.48 -5.89
N GLU A 67 -12.40 -14.92 -7.10
CA GLU A 67 -13.63 -14.53 -7.81
C GLU A 67 -14.36 -15.74 -8.42
N THR A 68 -13.64 -16.78 -8.84
CA THR A 68 -14.20 -17.98 -9.48
C THR A 68 -14.58 -19.07 -8.48
N ASP A 69 -14.02 -19.08 -7.28
CA ASP A 69 -14.35 -20.04 -6.22
C ASP A 69 -15.80 -19.91 -5.75
N LEU A 70 -16.64 -20.86 -6.18
CA LEU A 70 -18.06 -20.92 -5.85
C LEU A 70 -18.31 -21.06 -4.34
N THR A 71 -17.37 -21.63 -3.59
CA THR A 71 -17.49 -21.84 -2.14
C THR A 71 -17.36 -20.55 -1.34
N LEU A 72 -16.81 -19.49 -1.96
CA LEU A 72 -16.64 -18.15 -1.38
C LEU A 72 -17.75 -17.17 -1.77
N ARG A 73 -18.69 -17.57 -2.65
CA ARG A 73 -19.82 -16.73 -3.05
C ARG A 73 -20.62 -16.26 -1.83
N GLY A 74 -20.86 -14.96 -1.74
CA GLY A 74 -21.56 -14.33 -0.61
C GLY A 74 -20.74 -14.26 0.69
N LYS A 75 -19.56 -14.88 0.75
CA LYS A 75 -18.65 -14.84 1.91
C LYS A 75 -17.52 -13.83 1.72
N VAL A 76 -17.07 -13.64 0.49
CA VAL A 76 -16.01 -12.70 0.13
C VAL A 76 -16.51 -11.71 -0.92
N SER A 77 -16.12 -10.45 -0.74
CA SER A 77 -16.27 -9.39 -1.72
C SER A 77 -14.88 -8.92 -2.11
N VAL A 78 -14.44 -9.32 -3.29
CA VAL A 78 -13.16 -8.89 -3.86
C VAL A 78 -13.33 -7.45 -4.33
N VAL A 79 -12.51 -6.55 -3.78
CA VAL A 79 -12.63 -5.11 -3.99
C VAL A 79 -11.28 -4.53 -4.40
N ARG A 80 -11.33 -3.53 -5.27
CA ARG A 80 -10.14 -2.79 -5.68
C ARG A 80 -9.60 -1.96 -4.51
N ALA A 81 -8.33 -2.14 -4.17
CA ALA A 81 -7.66 -1.33 -3.16
C ALA A 81 -7.65 0.16 -3.57
N PRO A 82 -7.98 1.09 -2.66
CA PRO A 82 -7.85 2.52 -2.94
C PRO A 82 -6.38 2.94 -2.94
N LEU A 83 -6.10 4.12 -3.48
CA LEU A 83 -4.79 4.76 -3.30
C LEU A 83 -4.80 5.51 -1.97
N ILE A 84 -3.84 5.19 -1.10
CA ILE A 84 -3.57 5.99 0.10
C ILE A 84 -3.23 7.45 -0.30
N THR A 85 -3.69 8.42 0.49
CA THR A 85 -3.39 9.84 0.26
C THR A 85 -1.99 10.22 0.74
N GLN A 86 -1.52 11.41 0.36
CA GLN A 86 -0.26 11.93 0.87
C GLN A 86 -0.35 12.17 2.39
N GLU A 87 -1.47 12.71 2.85
CA GLU A 87 -1.73 13.01 4.27
C GLU A 87 -1.70 11.74 5.11
N GLU A 88 -2.32 10.65 4.63
CA GLU A 88 -2.30 9.34 5.28
C GLU A 88 -0.88 8.75 5.35
N LEU A 89 -0.07 8.90 4.30
CA LEU A 89 1.35 8.50 4.31
C LEU A 89 2.17 9.31 5.31
N GLU A 90 1.88 10.60 5.44
CA GLU A 90 2.58 11.54 6.33
C GLU A 90 2.31 11.29 7.82
N VAL A 91 1.32 10.46 8.18
CA VAL A 91 1.08 10.01 9.56
C VAL A 91 2.28 9.23 10.11
N VAL A 92 2.95 8.44 9.26
CA VAL A 92 4.07 7.56 9.66
C VAL A 92 5.40 7.91 8.99
N HIS A 93 5.36 8.68 7.90
CA HIS A 93 6.53 9.08 7.12
C HIS A 93 6.75 10.59 7.18
N CYS A 94 8.01 11.02 7.07
CA CYS A 94 8.30 12.44 6.95
C CYS A 94 7.77 13.02 5.64
N LYS A 95 7.10 14.18 5.72
CA LYS A 95 6.61 14.95 4.57
C LYS A 95 7.60 15.06 3.43
N GLY A 96 8.84 15.48 3.71
CA GLY A 96 9.87 15.61 2.68
C GLY A 96 10.24 14.27 2.01
N TYR A 97 10.17 13.15 2.73
CA TYR A 97 10.37 11.83 2.13
C TYR A 97 9.18 11.44 1.24
N VAL A 98 7.96 11.60 1.74
CA VAL A 98 6.73 11.33 0.97
C VAL A 98 6.71 12.14 -0.32
N GLU A 99 7.00 13.44 -0.25
CA GLU A 99 7.05 14.33 -1.41
C GLU A 99 8.12 13.88 -2.44
N ARG A 100 9.31 13.46 -2.00
CA ARG A 100 10.34 12.90 -2.89
C ARG A 100 9.91 11.59 -3.53
N VAL A 101 9.28 10.68 -2.78
CA VAL A 101 8.74 9.43 -3.32
C VAL A 101 7.67 9.72 -4.36
N LEU A 102 6.72 10.60 -4.08
CA LEU A 102 5.59 10.88 -4.98
C LEU A 102 6.03 11.60 -6.25
N ARG A 103 7.06 12.45 -6.17
CA ARG A 103 7.57 13.24 -7.31
C ARG A 103 8.74 12.61 -8.06
N GLY A 104 9.30 11.50 -7.58
CA GLY A 104 10.48 10.86 -8.19
C GLY A 104 11.80 11.56 -7.90
N ASN A 105 11.87 12.34 -6.83
CA ASN A 105 13.06 13.10 -6.43
C ASN A 105 13.87 12.39 -5.34
N LEU A 106 13.89 11.05 -5.35
CA LEU A 106 14.59 10.26 -4.35
C LEU A 106 16.10 10.42 -4.45
N THR A 107 16.76 10.53 -3.30
CA THR A 107 18.23 10.42 -3.24
C THR A 107 18.66 9.00 -3.64
N ALA A 108 19.89 8.86 -4.14
CA ALA A 108 20.45 7.54 -4.47
C ALA A 108 20.42 6.56 -3.26
N LYS A 109 20.56 7.08 -2.04
CA LYS A 109 20.48 6.30 -0.80
C LYS A 109 19.04 5.82 -0.53
N GLU A 110 18.03 6.65 -0.77
CA GLU A 110 16.62 6.27 -0.62
C GLU A 110 16.22 5.26 -1.69
N ASN A 111 16.59 5.48 -2.96
CA ASN A 111 16.30 4.55 -4.05
C ASN A 111 16.92 3.16 -3.79
N ARG A 112 18.19 3.11 -3.36
CA ARG A 112 18.84 1.86 -2.94
C ARG A 112 18.13 1.17 -1.77
N ARG A 113 17.52 1.94 -0.86
CA ARG A 113 16.80 1.40 0.30
C ARG A 113 15.43 0.84 -0.06
N ILE A 114 14.77 1.43 -1.05
CA ILE A 114 13.52 0.90 -1.64
C ILE A 114 13.82 -0.43 -2.36
N GLY A 115 14.99 -0.55 -2.98
CA GLY A 115 15.46 -1.81 -3.58
C GLY A 115 14.88 -2.08 -4.97
N PHE A 116 14.14 -1.12 -5.52
CA PHE A 116 13.65 -1.12 -6.90
C PHE A 116 13.89 0.26 -7.53
N PRO A 117 14.19 0.34 -8.84
CA PRO A 117 14.19 1.60 -9.56
C PRO A 117 12.84 2.29 -9.39
N TRP A 118 12.86 3.56 -9.04
CA TRP A 118 11.65 4.35 -8.97
C TRP A 118 10.99 4.48 -10.36
N THR A 119 9.70 4.19 -10.44
CA THR A 119 8.83 4.53 -11.57
C THR A 119 7.49 5.07 -11.06
N LYS A 120 6.68 5.70 -11.92
CA LYS A 120 5.33 6.17 -11.56
C LYS A 120 4.42 4.99 -11.22
N GLU A 121 4.64 3.86 -11.90
CA GLU A 121 3.94 2.60 -11.71
C GLU A 121 4.26 2.00 -10.34
N SER A 122 5.54 1.98 -9.92
CA SER A 122 5.91 1.51 -8.58
C SER A 122 5.26 2.37 -7.49
N VAL A 123 5.20 3.70 -7.66
CA VAL A 123 4.54 4.60 -6.70
C VAL A 123 3.05 4.29 -6.59
N THR A 124 2.37 4.09 -7.73
CA THR A 124 0.95 3.69 -7.75
C THR A 124 0.76 2.38 -6.99
N ARG A 125 1.65 1.40 -7.20
CA ARG A 125 1.62 0.11 -6.49
C ARG A 125 1.83 0.25 -4.99
N TYR A 126 2.81 1.05 -4.55
CA TYR A 126 3.07 1.29 -3.12
C TYR A 126 1.83 1.89 -2.44
N ARG A 127 1.20 2.87 -3.11
CA ARG A 127 0.01 3.55 -2.61
C ARG A 127 -1.22 2.64 -2.57
N ALA A 128 -1.42 1.81 -3.59
CA ALA A 128 -2.52 0.85 -3.64
C ALA A 128 -2.34 -0.26 -2.58
N SER A 129 -1.11 -0.76 -2.40
CA SER A 129 -0.81 -1.77 -1.38
C SER A 129 -1.06 -1.24 0.03
N ALA A 130 -0.66 0.00 0.32
CA ALA A 130 -0.92 0.63 1.61
C ALA A 130 -2.40 0.95 1.80
N GLY A 131 -3.08 1.46 0.77
CA GLY A 131 -4.51 1.77 0.82
C GLY A 131 -5.42 0.55 0.96
N GLY A 132 -4.99 -0.65 0.53
CA GLY A 132 -5.70 -1.89 0.82
C GLY A 132 -5.55 -2.40 2.26
N THR A 133 -4.64 -1.80 3.05
CA THR A 133 -4.37 -2.17 4.44
C THR A 133 -5.07 -1.26 5.45
N LEU A 134 -5.36 0.00 5.08
CA LEU A 134 -6.00 1.01 5.91
C LEU A 134 -7.49 1.14 5.61
#